data_AF-A0AAW4I1F3-F1
#
_entry.id   AF-A0AAW4I1F3-F1
#
_cell.length_a   1.000
_cell.length_b   1.000
_cell.length_c   1.000
_cell.angle_alpha   90.00
_cell.angle_beta   90.00
_cell.angle_gamma   90.00
#
_symmetry.space_group_name_H-M   'P 1'
#
loop_
_entity.id
_entity.type
_entity.pdbx_description
1 polymer ?
#
loop_
_entity_poly.entity_id
_entity_poly.type
_entity_poly.pdbx_seq_one_letter_code
_entity_poly.pdbx_strand_id
1 'polypeptide(L)' 'MTTETLADALPKECARVREVLGYYKAVSPAGFFGAAMIEAELRAADKAMASGDVVAMLRSMKVLQGIEG' A
#
# COMPACT_ATOMS: atom_id res chain seq x y z
N MET A 1 0.09 24.77 -8.31
CA MET A 1 0.74 23.56 -7.78
C MET A 1 0.17 23.35 -6.38
N THR A 2 -0.73 22.39 -6.20
CA THR A 2 -1.24 22.03 -4.87
C THR A 2 -0.23 21.09 -4.24
N THR A 3 0.44 21.55 -3.18
CA THR A 3 1.33 20.72 -2.38
C THR A 3 0.49 19.68 -1.64
N GLU A 4 0.73 18.40 -1.87
CA GLU A 4 0.10 17.32 -1.11
C GLU A 4 0.96 16.93 0.09
N THR A 5 0.30 16.65 1.21
CA THR A 5 0.95 16.11 2.39
C THR A 5 1.02 14.58 2.32
N LEU A 6 1.83 13.98 3.19
CA LEU A 6 1.84 12.52 3.34
C LEU A 6 0.47 11.97 3.73
N ALA A 7 -0.31 12.70 4.53
CA ALA A 7 -1.65 12.30 4.94
C ALA A 7 -2.65 12.32 3.77
N ASP A 8 -2.40 13.12 2.73
CA ASP A 8 -3.21 13.15 1.51
C ASP A 8 -2.79 12.05 0.53
N ALA A 9 -1.48 11.84 0.38
CA ALA A 9 -0.91 10.99 -0.64
C ALA A 9 -0.93 9.50 -0.25
N LEU A 10 -0.66 9.16 1.01
CA LEU A 10 -0.57 7.75 1.44
C LEU A 10 -1.90 6.98 1.28
N PRO A 11 -3.07 7.54 1.63
CA PRO A 11 -4.35 6.86 1.37
C PRO A 11 -4.60 6.58 -0.12
N LYS A 12 -4.21 7.51 -1.01
CA LYS A 12 -4.34 7.35 -2.48
C LYS A 12 -3.45 6.22 -2.99
N GLU A 13 -2.22 6.17 -2.50
CA GLU A 13 -1.29 5.10 -2.84
C GLU A 13 -1.79 3.73 -2.35
N CYS A 14 -2.34 3.65 -1.14
CA CYS A 14 -3.00 2.44 -0.66
C CYS A 14 -4.16 2.01 -1.56
N ALA A 15 -4.93 2.96 -2.10
CA ALA A 15 -6.01 2.66 -3.04
C ALA A 15 -5.48 2.08 -4.36
N ARG A 16 -4.43 2.69 -4.94
CA ARG A 16 -3.74 2.17 -6.15
C ARG A 16 -3.22 0.74 -5.93
N VAL A 17 -2.56 0.49 -4.80
CA VAL A 17 -2.03 -0.84 -4.50
C VAL A 17 -3.14 -1.88 -4.28
N ARG A 18 -4.32 -1.49 -3.79
CA ARG A 18 -5.49 -2.39 -3.71
C ARG A 18 -5.99 -2.82 -5.11
N GLU A 19 -5.82 -1.99 -6.14
CA GLU A 19 -6.10 -2.39 -7.53
C GLU A 19 -5.09 -3.44 -8.00
N VAL A 20 -3.79 -3.21 -7.73
CA VAL A 20 -2.72 -4.18 -8.05
C VAL A 20 -2.95 -5.52 -7.36
N LEU A 21 -3.35 -5.51 -6.08
CA LEU A 21 -3.73 -6.72 -5.35
C LEU A 21 -4.83 -7.51 -6.06
N GLY A 22 -5.78 -6.83 -6.72
CA GLY A 22 -6.82 -7.47 -7.52
C GLY A 22 -6.25 -8.35 -8.64
N TYR A 23 -5.19 -7.88 -9.32
CA TYR A 23 -4.51 -8.66 -10.37
C TYR A 23 -3.86 -9.92 -9.80
N TYR A 24 -3.13 -9.81 -8.68
CA TYR A 24 -2.52 -10.98 -8.03
C TYR A 24 -3.55 -12.00 -7.55
N LYS A 25 -4.71 -11.55 -7.06
CA LYS A 25 -5.81 -12.44 -6.64
C LYS A 25 -6.47 -13.15 -7.83
N ALA A 26 -6.49 -12.53 -9.00
CA ALA A 26 -7.09 -13.10 -10.21
C ALA A 26 -6.24 -14.24 -10.82
N VAL A 27 -4.93 -14.30 -10.53
CA VAL A 27 -3.97 -15.23 -11.16
C VAL A 27 -4.08 -16.69 -10.64
N SER A 28 -5.02 -17.01 -9.74
CA SER A 28 -5.15 -18.37 -9.13
C SER A 28 -3.86 -18.74 -8.34
N PRO A 29 -3.62 -19.95 -7.78
CA PRO A 29 -2.74 -20.11 -6.61
C PRO A 29 -1.30 -19.61 -6.77
N ALA A 30 -0.79 -19.47 -8.00
CA ALA A 30 0.48 -18.83 -8.30
C ALA A 30 0.58 -17.38 -7.78
N GLY A 31 -0.54 -16.63 -7.77
CA GLY A 31 -0.61 -15.25 -7.28
C GLY A 31 -0.82 -15.11 -5.77
N PHE A 32 -1.10 -16.19 -5.05
CA PHE A 32 -1.51 -16.13 -3.64
C PHE A 32 -0.41 -15.59 -2.72
N PHE A 33 0.83 -15.99 -2.94
CA PHE A 33 1.96 -15.52 -2.15
C PHE A 33 2.18 -14.00 -2.32
N GLY A 34 2.16 -13.52 -3.56
CA GLY A 34 2.26 -12.09 -3.86
C GLY A 34 1.10 -11.29 -3.26
N ALA A 35 -0.14 -11.80 -3.38
CA ALA A 35 -1.31 -11.18 -2.77
C ALA A 35 -1.18 -11.08 -1.24
N ALA A 36 -0.69 -12.12 -0.57
CA ALA A 36 -0.51 -12.13 0.88
C ALA A 36 0.54 -11.10 1.34
N MET A 37 1.63 -10.92 0.58
CA MET A 37 2.63 -9.89 0.88
C MET A 37 2.05 -8.49 0.70
N ILE A 38 1.35 -8.22 -0.40
CA ILE A 38 0.73 -6.91 -0.65
C ILE A 38 -0.30 -6.57 0.44
N GLU A 39 -1.11 -7.54 0.87
CA GLU A 39 -2.04 -7.33 1.99
C GLU A 39 -1.35 -7.01 3.31
N ALA A 40 -0.19 -7.62 3.57
CA ALA A 40 0.59 -7.33 4.77
C ALA A 40 1.09 -5.87 4.78
N GLU A 41 1.59 -5.39 3.65
CA GLU A 41 2.06 -4.01 3.52
C GLU A 41 0.92 -2.99 3.62
N LEU A 42 -0.24 -3.28 3.02
CA LEU A 42 -1.45 -2.45 3.18
C LEU A 42 -1.89 -2.36 4.65
N ARG A 43 -1.89 -3.49 5.39
CA ARG A 43 -2.19 -3.50 6.82
C ARG A 43 -1.18 -2.69 7.65
N ALA A 44 0.10 -2.76 7.29
CA ALA A 44 1.14 -1.97 7.93
C ALA A 44 0.92 -0.47 7.71
N ALA A 45 0.57 -0.06 6.49
CA ALA A 45 0.24 1.32 6.16
C ALA A 45 -1.01 1.81 6.93
N ASP A 46 -2.08 1.01 6.96
CA ASP A 46 -3.30 1.33 7.71
C ASP A 46 -2.99 1.54 9.20
N LYS A 47 -2.15 0.69 9.80
CA LYS A 47 -1.70 0.84 11.20
C LYS A 47 -0.90 2.11 11.42
N ALA A 48 0.04 2.43 10.52
CA ALA A 48 0.87 3.63 10.62
C ALA A 48 0.04 4.92 10.51
N MET A 49 -0.93 4.95 9.60
CA MET A 49 -1.87 6.06 9.46
C MET A 49 -2.74 6.22 10.72
N ALA A 50 -3.28 5.12 11.24
CA ALA A 50 -4.12 5.14 12.44
C ALA A 50 -3.38 5.62 13.70
N SER A 51 -2.08 5.29 13.83
CA SER A 51 -1.27 5.74 14.97
C SER A 51 -0.69 7.15 14.80
N GLY A 52 -0.73 7.72 13.59
CA GLY A 52 -0.04 8.97 13.27
C GLY A 52 1.49 8.86 13.31
N ASP A 53 2.05 7.66 13.20
CA ASP A 53 3.50 7.47 13.18
C ASP A 53 4.04 7.88 11.80
N VAL A 54 4.49 9.13 11.70
CA VAL A 54 4.94 9.74 10.44
C VAL A 54 6.12 8.98 9.83
N VAL A 55 7.03 8.41 10.63
CA VAL A 55 8.17 7.66 10.11
C VAL A 55 7.70 6.33 9.52
N ALA A 56 6.80 5.63 10.20
CA ALA A 56 6.18 4.43 9.66
C ALA A 56 5.37 4.73 8.38
N MET A 57 4.62 5.83 8.35
CA MET A 57 3.88 6.27 7.17
C MET A 57 4.80 6.53 5.96
N LEU A 58 5.95 7.19 6.16
CA LEU A 58 6.93 7.43 5.10
C LEU A 58 7.54 6.12 4.56
N ARG A 59 7.83 5.17 5.46
CA ARG A 59 8.33 3.84 5.06
C ARG A 59 7.28 3.08 4.27
N SER A 60 6.05 3.03 4.77
CA SER A 60 4.93 2.40 4.06
C SER A 60 4.71 3.03 2.68
N MET A 61 4.74 4.37 2.58
CA MET A 61 4.65 5.06 1.30
C MET A 61 5.71 4.56 0.31
N LYS A 62 6.98 4.46 0.76
CA LYS A 62 8.07 4.03 -0.12
C LYS A 62 7.93 2.56 -0.56
N VAL A 63 7.45 1.70 0.34
CA VAL A 63 7.19 0.29 0.02
C VAL A 63 6.04 0.17 -0.98
N LEU A 64 4.90 0.83 -0.73
CA LEU A 64 3.73 0.78 -1.59
C LEU A 64 4.01 1.29 -3.01
N GLN A 65 4.82 2.35 -3.15
CA GLN A 65 5.27 2.85 -4.45
C GLN A 65 6.09 1.82 -5.25
N GLY A 66 6.75 0.88 -4.59
CA GLY A 66 7.48 -0.21 -5.23
C GLY A 66 6.62 -1.41 -5.61
N ILE A 67 5.34 -1.42 -5.22
CA ILE A 67 4.40 -2.48 -5.59
C ILE A 67 3.80 -2.14 -6.96
N GLU A 68 4.24 -2.89 -7.95
CA GLU A 68 3.81 -2.85 -9.35
C GLU A 68 3.14 -4.18 -9.72
N GLY A 69 2.29 -4.20 -10.74
CA GLY A 69 1.52 -5.36 -11.18
C GLY A 69 1.42 -5.45 -12.69
#